data_AF-A0A7S4FSP9-F1
#
_entry.id   AF-A0A7S4FSP9-F1
#
_cell.length_a   1.000
_cell.length_b   1.000
_cell.length_c   1.000
_cell.angle_alpha   90.00
_cell.angle_beta   90.00
_cell.angle_gamma   90.00
#
_symmetry.space_group_name_H-M   'P 1'
#
loop_
_entity.id
_entity.type
_entity.pdbx_description
1 polymer ?
#
loop_
_entity_poly.entity_id
_entity_poly.type
_entity_poly.pdbx_seq_one_letter_code
_entity_poly.pdbx_strand_id
1 'polypeptide(L)'
;VDLRNNVGGGLGAAFDMCSCVLPEGDLVQIRSRDAPATVRAQGTARCPDVPISVLVNEKSASSSEIFAVALQKAGRATVVGERTMGKGLIQDVRVLADGS
;
A
#
# COMPACT_ATOMS: atom_id res chain seq x y z
N VAL A 1 1.11 5.57 12.58
CA VAL A 1 -0.03 5.25 11.69
C VAL A 1 -0.69 4.00 12.21
N ASP A 2 -1.97 4.06 12.59
CA ASP A 2 -2.71 2.88 13.07
C ASP A 2 -3.55 2.31 11.93
N LEU A 3 -3.24 1.08 11.51
CA LEU A 3 -3.94 0.35 10.45
C LEU A 3 -4.67 -0.89 11.00
N ARG A 4 -4.80 -1.03 12.32
CA ARG A 4 -5.57 -2.13 12.90
C ARG A 4 -7.01 -2.07 12.41
N ASN A 5 -7.55 -3.24 12.04
CA ASN A 5 -8.89 -3.38 11.48
C ASN A 5 -9.14 -2.64 10.16
N ASN A 6 -8.09 -2.12 9.51
CA ASN A 6 -8.21 -1.49 8.21
C ASN A 6 -8.08 -2.53 7.09
N VAL A 7 -9.23 -2.93 6.53
CA VAL A 7 -9.33 -3.93 5.46
C VAL A 7 -8.85 -3.46 4.08
N GLY A 8 -8.34 -2.23 4.01
CA GLY A 8 -7.85 -1.59 2.79
C GLY A 8 -8.86 -0.60 2.21
N GLY A 9 -8.84 -0.45 0.89
CA GLY A 9 -9.60 0.57 0.16
C GLY A 9 -8.94 0.86 -1.19
N GLY A 10 -9.17 2.05 -1.73
CA GLY A 10 -8.59 2.46 -3.01
C GLY A 10 -7.05 2.42 -3.00
N LEU A 11 -6.46 1.74 -3.99
CA LEU A 11 -5.00 1.64 -4.13
C LEU A 11 -4.32 2.99 -4.36
N GLY A 12 -4.98 3.89 -5.11
CA GLY A 12 -4.47 5.24 -5.37
C GLY A 12 -4.14 5.98 -4.08
N ALA A 13 -5.05 5.96 -3.10
CA ALA A 13 -4.83 6.61 -1.81
C ALA A 13 -3.61 6.03 -1.06
N ALA A 14 -3.38 4.72 -1.13
CA ALA A 14 -2.18 4.12 -0.53
C ALA A 14 -0.89 4.56 -1.23
N PHE A 15 -0.90 4.67 -2.56
CA PHE A 15 0.24 5.16 -3.34
C PHE A 15 0.53 6.64 -3.10
N ASP A 16 -0.52 7.46 -2.96
CA ASP A 16 -0.41 8.88 -2.62
C ASP A 16 0.20 9.06 -1.23
N MET A 17 -0.32 8.32 -0.24
CA MET A 17 0.24 8.31 1.12
C MET A 17 1.69 7.86 1.14
N CYS A 18 2.06 6.81 0.39
CA CYS A 18 3.45 6.40 0.23
C CYS A 18 4.30 7.53 -0.37
N SER A 19 3.82 8.20 -1.41
CA SER A 19 4.51 9.32 -2.06
C SER A 19 4.62 10.56 -1.16
N CYS A 20 3.82 10.69 -0.11
CA CYS A 20 4.03 11.76 0.88
C CYS A 20 5.27 11.53 1.75
N VAL A 21 5.60 10.27 2.06
CA VAL A 21 6.60 9.92 3.09
C VAL A 21 7.83 9.20 2.56
N LEU A 22 7.79 8.75 1.31
CA LEU A 22 8.90 8.11 0.61
C LEU A 22 9.43 8.99 -0.53
N PRO A 23 10.73 8.89 -0.85
CA PRO A 23 11.29 9.44 -2.07
C PRO A 23 10.81 8.62 -3.28
N GLU A 24 11.19 9.02 -4.49
CA GLU A 24 10.95 8.25 -5.70
C GLU A 24 11.53 6.82 -5.58
N GLY A 25 10.74 5.82 -5.99
CA GLY A 25 11.16 4.43 -5.93
C GLY A 25 10.00 3.44 -6.13
N ASP A 26 10.32 2.17 -6.37
CA ASP A 26 9.32 1.11 -6.57
C ASP A 26 8.53 0.84 -5.27
N LEU A 27 7.20 0.84 -5.35
CA LEU A 27 6.30 0.52 -4.25
C LEU A 27 5.82 -0.93 -4.32
N VAL A 28 5.24 -1.30 -5.46
CA VAL A 28 4.63 -2.61 -5.66
C VAL A 28 4.72 -3.05 -7.11
N GLN A 29 4.87 -4.35 -7.31
CA GLN A 29 4.77 -4.97 -8.63
C GLN A 29 3.42 -5.69 -8.74
N ILE A 30 2.63 -5.27 -9.70
CA ILE A 30 1.35 -5.86 -10.05
C ILE A 30 1.60 -6.87 -11.16
N ARG A 31 1.23 -8.12 -10.90
CA ARG A 31 1.24 -9.19 -11.89
C ARG A 31 -0.19 -9.43 -12.34
N SER A 32 -0.45 -9.21 -13.62
CA SER A 32 -1.71 -9.56 -14.27
C SER A 32 -1.41 -10.12 -15.66
N ARG A 33 -2.39 -10.80 -16.26
CA ARG A 33 -2.25 -11.39 -17.60
C ARG A 33 -2.13 -10.33 -18.69
N ASP A 34 -2.94 -9.28 -18.58
CA ASP A 34 -3.14 -8.32 -19.67
C ASP A 34 -2.35 -7.02 -19.47
N ALA A 35 -2.03 -6.67 -18.21
CA ALA A 35 -1.43 -5.40 -17.84
C ALA A 35 -0.55 -5.52 -16.58
N PRO A 36 0.62 -6.19 -16.65
CA PRO A 36 1.59 -6.13 -15.57
C PRO A 36 2.09 -4.69 -15.39
N ALA A 37 2.30 -4.28 -14.16
CA ALA A 37 2.75 -2.91 -13.86
C ALA A 37 3.70 -2.89 -12.66
N THR A 38 4.63 -1.93 -12.67
CA THR A 38 5.38 -1.53 -11.48
C THR A 38 4.91 -0.15 -11.09
N VAL A 39 4.37 -0.04 -9.87
CA VAL A 39 3.94 1.25 -9.32
C VAL A 39 5.11 1.84 -8.55
N ARG A 40 5.37 3.13 -8.79
CA ARG A 40 6.44 3.90 -8.14
C ARG A 40 5.85 5.02 -7.31
N ALA A 41 6.48 5.31 -6.18
CA ALA A 41 6.31 6.59 -5.51
C ALA A 41 6.89 7.69 -6.40
N GLN A 42 6.21 8.84 -6.45
CA GLN A 42 6.69 10.04 -7.15
C GLN A 42 6.96 11.18 -6.15
N GLY A 43 7.20 10.77 -4.90
CA GLY A 43 7.29 11.65 -3.75
C GLY A 43 8.65 12.31 -3.57
N THR A 44 8.64 13.46 -2.90
CA THR A 44 9.87 14.12 -2.40
C THR A 44 10.18 13.77 -0.94
N ALA A 45 9.44 12.85 -0.32
CA ALA A 45 9.46 12.58 1.13
C ALA A 45 9.29 13.86 1.97
N ARG A 46 8.06 14.38 2.07
CA ARG A 46 7.77 15.70 2.66
C ARG A 46 8.22 15.89 4.11
N CYS A 47 8.36 14.78 4.86
CA CYS A 47 8.78 14.80 6.25
C CYS A 47 9.86 13.73 6.47
N PRO A 48 11.09 13.92 5.98
CA PRO A 48 12.10 12.86 5.97
C PRO A 48 12.56 12.49 7.39
N ASP A 49 12.61 13.46 8.31
CA ASP A 49 13.19 13.29 9.65
C ASP A 49 12.17 12.85 10.72
N VAL A 50 10.88 12.78 10.38
CA VAL A 50 9.83 12.42 11.35
C VAL A 50 9.83 10.90 11.55
N PRO A 51 10.02 10.37 12.77
CA PRO A 51 9.94 8.93 13.01
C PRO A 51 8.53 8.40 12.68
N ILE A 52 8.45 7.28 11.98
CA ILE A 52 7.16 6.64 11.64
C ILE A 52 7.14 5.22 12.20
N SER A 53 6.04 4.87 12.88
CA SER A 53 5.68 3.49 13.19
C SER A 53 4.31 3.18 12.61
N VAL A 54 4.13 1.96 12.11
CA VAL A 54 2.88 1.46 11.55
C VAL A 54 2.38 0.32 12.44
N LEU A 55 1.19 0.48 13.03
CA LEU A 55 0.57 -0.52 13.88
C LEU A 55 -0.44 -1.34 13.07
N VAL A 56 -0.33 -2.67 13.09
CA VAL A 56 -1.16 -3.59 12.31
C VAL A 56 -1.71 -4.73 13.16
N ASN A 57 -2.76 -5.39 12.69
CA ASN A 57 -3.28 -6.63 13.26
C ASN A 57 -3.76 -7.60 12.18
N GLU A 58 -4.37 -8.71 12.60
CA GLU A 58 -4.89 -9.79 11.75
C GLU A 58 -5.95 -9.33 10.73
N LYS A 59 -6.60 -8.19 11.00
CA LYS A 59 -7.62 -7.59 10.12
C LYS A 59 -7.08 -6.48 9.21
N SER A 60 -5.81 -6.12 9.32
CA SER A 60 -5.15 -5.23 8.36
C SER A 60 -4.99 -5.97 7.03
N ALA A 61 -5.48 -5.40 5.92
CA ALA A 61 -5.51 -6.08 4.64
C ALA A 61 -5.29 -5.16 3.42
N SER A 62 -4.91 -5.74 2.29
CA SER A 62 -4.90 -5.11 0.96
C SER A 62 -4.06 -3.83 0.90
N SER A 63 -4.65 -2.67 0.54
CA SER A 63 -3.92 -1.41 0.43
C SER A 63 -3.22 -0.99 1.73
N SER A 64 -3.74 -1.40 2.90
CA SER A 64 -3.07 -1.24 4.19
C SER A 64 -1.76 -2.03 4.28
N GLU A 65 -1.75 -3.26 3.76
CA GLU A 65 -0.56 -4.10 3.71
C GLU A 65 0.47 -3.53 2.74
N ILE A 66 0.03 -3.01 1.59
CA ILE A 66 0.91 -2.36 0.61
C ILE A 66 1.61 -1.16 1.24
N PHE A 67 0.89 -0.28 1.93
CA PHE A 67 1.47 0.87 2.61
C PHE A 67 2.50 0.44 3.67
N ALA A 68 2.12 -0.49 4.56
CA ALA A 68 3.02 -0.98 5.61
C ALA A 68 4.29 -1.61 5.03
N VAL A 69 4.17 -2.47 4.02
CA VAL A 69 5.29 -3.15 3.36
C VAL A 69 6.18 -2.16 2.61
N ALA A 70 5.62 -1.18 1.91
CA ALA A 70 6.40 -0.18 1.17
C ALA A 70 7.28 0.63 2.13
N LEU A 71 6.71 1.14 3.23
CA LEU A 71 7.47 1.89 4.23
C LEU A 71 8.50 1.03 4.95
N GLN A 72 8.17 -0.22 5.26
CA GLN A 72 9.11 -1.15 5.90
C GLN A 72 10.31 -1.46 5.00
N LYS A 73 10.05 -1.79 3.73
CA LYS A 73 11.10 -2.11 2.74
C LYS A 73 12.01 -0.93 2.43
N ALA A 74 11.44 0.28 2.43
CA ALA A 74 12.21 1.50 2.27
C ALA A 74 13.01 1.89 3.54
N GLY A 75 12.90 1.12 4.64
CA GLY A 75 13.51 1.45 5.92
C GLY A 75 12.91 2.70 6.59
N ARG A 76 11.75 3.17 6.12
CA ARG A 76 11.13 4.44 6.54
C ARG A 76 10.31 4.30 7.82
N ALA A 77 9.78 3.11 8.09
CA ALA A 77 8.97 2.86 9.28
C ALA A 77 9.21 1.47 9.87
N THR A 78 9.07 1.39 11.20
CA THR A 78 8.94 0.13 11.92
C THR A 78 7.48 -0.32 11.91
N VAL A 79 7.24 -1.56 11.49
CA VAL A 79 5.92 -2.20 11.57
C VAL A 79 5.81 -2.96 12.90
N VAL A 80 4.73 -2.71 13.64
CA VAL A 80 4.49 -3.24 14.99
C VAL A 80 3.12 -3.90 15.01
N GLY A 81 2.97 -5.00 15.74
CA GLY A 81 1.70 -5.69 15.94
C GLY A 81 1.73 -7.14 15.51
N GLU A 82 0.65 -7.61 14.90
CA GLU A 82 0.45 -9.02 14.53
C GLU A 82 0.56 -9.23 13.01
N ARG A 83 0.65 -10.50 12.59
CA ARG A 83 0.62 -10.84 11.16
C ARG A 83 -0.71 -10.39 10.54
N THR A 84 -0.62 -9.68 9.42
CA THR A 84 -1.76 -9.18 8.65
C THR A 84 -2.52 -10.29 7.92
N MET A 85 -3.66 -9.94 7.33
CA MET A 85 -4.56 -10.89 6.66
C MET A 85 -3.90 -11.64 5.49
N GLY A 86 -2.97 -11.00 4.76
CA GLY A 86 -2.29 -11.59 3.61
C GLY A 86 -3.04 -11.43 2.29
N LYS A 87 -3.82 -10.35 2.10
CA LYS A 87 -4.59 -10.13 0.87
C LYS A 87 -3.68 -9.57 -0.24
N GLY A 88 -3.05 -10.47 -0.99
CA GLY A 88 -2.18 -10.15 -2.13
C GLY A 88 -2.89 -9.99 -3.49
N LEU A 89 -4.23 -9.88 -3.50
CA LEU A 89 -5.01 -9.78 -4.73
C LEU A 89 -5.50 -8.34 -4.94
N ILE A 90 -5.33 -7.86 -6.17
CA ILE A 90 -5.96 -6.63 -6.66
C ILE A 90 -7.13 -7.06 -7.53
N GLN A 91 -8.32 -6.58 -7.17
CA GLN A 91 -9.55 -6.83 -7.92
C GLN A 91 -9.98 -5.51 -8.54
N ASP A 92 -10.32 -5.55 -9.82
CA ASP A 92 -10.86 -4.43 -10.57
C ASP A 92 -12.25 -4.81 -11.07
N VAL A 93 -13.19 -3.86 -11.01
CA VAL A 93 -14.56 -4.08 -11.47
C VAL A 93 -14.64 -3.60 -12.90
N ARG A 94 -14.88 -4.54 -13.83
CA ARG A 94 -15.10 -4.22 -15.24
C ARG A 94 -16.59 -4.12 -15.51
N VAL A 95 -17.04 -2.94 -15.90
CA VAL A 95 -18.41 -2.71 -16.38
C VAL A 95 -18.55 -3.37 -17.75
N LEU A 96 -19.55 -4.23 -17.93
CA LEU A 96 -19.82 -4.86 -19.21
C LEU A 96 -20.60 -3.93 -20.13
N ALA A 97 -20.55 -4.19 -21.45
CA ALA A 97 -21.16 -3.33 -22.46
C ALA A 97 -22.69 -3.23 -22.33
N ASP A 98 -23.33 -4.19 -21.66
CA ASP A 98 -24.77 -4.22 -21.38
C ASP A 98 -25.14 -3.55 -20.04
N GLY A 99 -24.16 -3.00 -19.32
CA GLY A 99 -24.37 -2.35 -18.03
C GLY A 99 -24.55 -3.30 -16.85
N SER A 100 -24.30 -4.60 -17.04
CA SER A 100 -24.16 -5.57 -15.94
C SER A 100 -22.73 -5.73 -15.44
#